data_AF-A0A4S8JVZ4-F1
#
_entry.id   AF-A0A4S8JVZ4-F1
#
_cell.length_a   1.000
_cell.length_b   1.000
_cell.length_c   1.000
_cell.angle_alpha   90.00
_cell.angle_beta   90.00
_cell.angle_gamma   90.00
#
_symmetry.space_group_name_H-M   'P 1'
#
loop_
_entity.id
_entity.type
_entity.pdbx_description
1 polymer ?
#
loop_
_entity_poly.entity_id
_entity_poly.type
_entity_poly.pdbx_seq_one_letter_code
_entity_poly.pdbx_strand_id
1 'polypeptide(L)'
;MTIPNSESFFPARCCLPLAPEEEKETIMELMKTSEARIKEGDLYYLVSQRWWMEWQQYVGLDQSDDNSNEGLFGIPRRPGEVDNSNLVVNESAMEGNELDLKRSLQEGEDYSLVPQEVWMKILEW
;
A
#
# COMPACT_ATOMS: atom_id res chain seq x y z
N MET A 1 33.60 36.65 -19.60
CA MET A 1 33.58 35.37 -18.86
C MET A 1 32.25 34.72 -19.14
N THR A 2 32.26 33.64 -19.92
CA THR A 2 31.06 32.87 -20.25
C THR A 2 30.88 31.84 -19.14
N ILE A 3 29.77 31.89 -18.43
CA ILE A 3 29.33 30.84 -17.51
C ILE A 3 28.55 29.84 -18.37
N PRO A 4 28.96 28.56 -18.52
CA PRO A 4 28.09 27.57 -19.13
C PRO A 4 27.43 26.69 -18.06
N ASN A 5 26.11 26.62 -18.20
CA ASN A 5 25.22 25.49 -17.94
C ASN A 5 25.27 24.77 -16.58
N SER A 6 24.32 25.18 -15.74
CA SER A 6 23.55 24.28 -14.89
C SER A 6 22.78 23.28 -15.77
N GLU A 7 23.39 22.15 -16.10
CA GLU A 7 22.67 21.02 -16.67
C GLU A 7 22.70 19.83 -15.71
N SER A 8 21.50 19.51 -15.24
CA SER A 8 21.08 18.17 -14.82
C SER A 8 21.94 17.48 -13.77
N PHE A 9 21.90 18.01 -12.55
CA PHE A 9 21.89 17.12 -11.40
C PHE A 9 20.52 16.45 -11.38
N PHE A 10 20.33 15.40 -12.20
CA PHE A 10 19.33 14.40 -11.86
C PHE A 10 19.81 13.84 -10.52
N PRO A 11 19.14 14.11 -9.39
CA PRO A 11 19.50 13.40 -8.19
C PRO A 11 19.17 11.95 -8.51
N ALA A 12 20.16 11.09 -8.29
CA ALA A 12 20.03 9.65 -8.32
C ALA A 12 18.64 9.29 -7.74
N ARG A 13 17.86 8.51 -8.50
CA ARG A 13 16.65 7.83 -8.01
C ARG A 13 17.00 6.73 -6.99
N CYS A 14 17.89 7.06 -6.05
CA CYS A 14 18.34 6.21 -4.97
C CYS A 14 17.60 6.66 -3.71
N CYS A 15 16.55 5.92 -3.39
CA CYS A 15 16.17 5.61 -2.02
C CYS A 15 15.86 6.80 -1.09
N LEU A 16 15.21 7.85 -1.59
CA LEU A 16 14.43 8.70 -0.70
C LEU A 16 13.10 7.97 -0.43
N PRO A 17 12.66 7.81 0.83
CA PRO A 17 11.30 7.37 1.09
C PRO A 17 10.39 8.35 0.35
N LEU A 18 9.62 7.80 -0.60
CA LEU A 18 8.68 8.59 -1.39
C LEU A 18 7.76 9.32 -0.41
N ALA A 19 7.48 10.60 -0.64
CA ALA A 19 6.65 11.34 0.31
C ALA A 19 5.30 10.61 0.46
N PRO A 20 4.67 10.58 1.64
CA PRO A 20 3.37 9.92 1.83
C PRO A 20 2.34 10.38 0.79
N GLU A 21 2.40 11.66 0.40
CA GLU A 21 1.56 12.26 -0.64
C GLU A 21 1.83 11.67 -2.03
N GLU A 22 3.10 11.46 -2.39
CA GLU A 22 3.50 10.84 -3.66
C GLU A 22 3.16 9.34 -3.70
N GLU A 23 3.29 8.63 -2.57
CA GLU A 23 2.83 7.23 -2.45
C GLU A 23 1.33 7.14 -2.70
N LYS A 24 0.54 8.03 -2.07
CA LYS A 24 -0.90 8.12 -2.30
C LYS A 24 -1.24 8.40 -3.75
N GLU A 25 -0.63 9.42 -4.35
CA GLU A 25 -0.92 9.78 -5.74
C GLU A 25 -0.61 8.61 -6.67
N THR A 26 0.52 7.94 -6.46
CA THR A 26 0.91 6.76 -7.24
C THR A 26 -0.12 5.64 -7.11
N ILE A 27 -0.52 5.28 -5.89
CA ILE A 27 -1.48 4.19 -5.66
C ILE A 27 -2.86 4.55 -6.20
N MET A 28 -3.33 5.78 -5.99
CA MET A 28 -4.60 6.25 -6.54
C MET A 28 -4.61 6.25 -8.07
N GLU A 29 -3.53 6.72 -8.70
CA GLU A 29 -3.40 6.71 -10.15
C GLU A 29 -3.40 5.27 -10.67
N LEU A 30 -2.65 4.36 -10.05
CA LEU A 30 -2.65 2.95 -10.41
C LEU A 30 -4.03 2.33 -10.26
N MET A 31 -4.70 2.54 -9.13
CA MET A 31 -6.04 2.02 -8.86
C MET A 31 -7.04 2.51 -9.91
N LYS A 32 -7.10 3.82 -10.17
CA LYS A 32 -7.96 4.43 -11.19
C LYS A 32 -7.66 3.90 -12.59
N THR A 33 -6.38 3.74 -12.92
CA THR A 33 -5.97 3.30 -14.25
C THR A 33 -6.28 1.82 -14.46
N SER A 34 -6.08 0.98 -13.44
CA SER A 34 -6.45 -0.43 -13.47
C SER A 34 -7.96 -0.61 -13.52
N GLU A 35 -8.74 0.15 -12.75
CA GLU A 35 -10.21 0.18 -12.84
C GLU A 35 -10.69 0.56 -14.26
N ALA A 36 -10.05 1.54 -14.90
CA ALA A 36 -10.39 1.93 -16.26
C ALA A 36 -10.01 0.89 -17.32
N ARG A 37 -9.05 0.00 -17.02
CA ARG A 37 -8.56 -1.05 -17.93
C ARG A 37 -9.07 -2.44 -17.58
N ILE A 38 -9.94 -2.55 -16.58
CA ILE A 38 -10.43 -3.84 -16.06
C ILE A 38 -11.03 -4.68 -17.19
N LYS A 39 -10.56 -5.92 -17.30
CA LYS A 39 -11.01 -6.92 -18.26
C LYS A 39 -11.21 -8.27 -17.57
N GLU A 40 -12.03 -9.11 -18.19
CA GLU A 40 -12.19 -10.49 -17.77
C GLU A 40 -10.83 -11.22 -17.86
N GLY A 41 -10.37 -11.75 -16.74
CA GLY A 41 -9.07 -12.40 -16.61
C GLY A 41 -7.99 -11.58 -15.89
N ASP A 42 -8.28 -10.35 -15.49
CA ASP A 42 -7.36 -9.54 -14.70
C ASP A 42 -7.17 -10.10 -13.27
N LEU A 43 -5.94 -9.94 -12.76
CA LEU A 43 -5.55 -10.44 -11.45
C LEU A 43 -5.72 -9.37 -10.37
N TYR A 44 -6.33 -9.78 -9.27
CA TYR A 44 -6.50 -8.99 -8.06
C TYR A 44 -5.83 -9.70 -6.90
N TYR A 45 -5.26 -8.89 -6.00
CA TYR A 45 -4.55 -9.36 -4.82
C TYR A 45 -5.30 -8.91 -3.57
N LEU A 46 -5.29 -9.77 -2.55
CA LEU A 46 -5.88 -9.46 -1.25
C LEU A 46 -4.82 -8.81 -0.36
N VAL A 47 -5.22 -7.70 0.25
CA VAL A 47 -4.45 -6.98 1.26
C VAL A 47 -5.26 -7.00 2.55
N SER A 48 -4.61 -7.25 3.69
CA SER A 48 -5.27 -7.10 4.99
C SER A 48 -5.89 -5.70 5.12
N GLN A 49 -7.16 -5.64 5.53
CA GLN A 49 -7.87 -4.37 5.75
C GLN A 49 -7.14 -3.52 6.80
N ARG A 50 -6.51 -4.16 7.79
CA ARG A 50 -5.74 -3.46 8.83
C ARG A 50 -4.56 -2.71 8.24
N TRP A 51 -3.75 -3.41 7.45
CA TRP A 51 -2.60 -2.82 6.77
C TRP A 51 -3.05 -1.70 5.82
N TRP A 52 -4.14 -1.92 5.08
CA TRP A 52 -4.69 -0.93 4.17
C TRP A 52 -5.13 0.36 4.89
N MET A 53 -5.82 0.24 6.02
CA MET A 53 -6.20 1.39 6.86
C MET A 53 -4.99 2.12 7.43
N GLU A 54 -3.95 1.40 7.89
CA GLU A 54 -2.71 2.03 8.35
C GLU A 54 -2.00 2.79 7.23
N TRP A 55 -1.97 2.22 6.01
CA TRP A 55 -1.45 2.91 4.84
C TRP A 55 -2.25 4.17 4.50
N GLN A 56 -3.58 4.09 4.52
CA GLN A 56 -4.45 5.25 4.32
C GLN A 56 -4.22 6.33 5.38
N GLN A 57 -4.03 5.96 6.64
CA GLN A 57 -3.73 6.91 7.71
C GLN A 57 -2.34 7.55 7.54
N TYR A 58 -1.35 6.75 7.11
CA TYR A 58 0.01 7.21 6.80
C TYR A 58 0.04 8.26 5.70
N VAL A 59 -0.68 8.03 4.61
CA VAL A 59 -0.74 8.99 3.49
C VAL A 59 -1.77 10.12 3.68
N GLY A 60 -2.38 10.22 4.87
CA GLY A 60 -3.38 11.25 5.17
C GLY A 60 -4.64 11.15 4.32
N LEU A 61 -5.02 9.93 3.93
CA LEU A 61 -6.27 9.64 3.20
C LEU A 61 -7.50 9.72 4.12
N ASP A 62 -7.37 9.31 5.38
CA ASP A 62 -8.45 9.27 6.39
C ASP A 62 -8.25 10.30 7.52
N GLN A 63 -7.35 11.27 7.36
CA GLN A 63 -7.24 12.39 8.29
C GLN A 63 -8.40 13.37 8.04
N SER A 64 -9.59 13.01 8.50
CA SER A 64 -10.63 14.00 8.79
C SER A 64 -10.11 14.91 9.89
N ASP A 65 -10.17 16.21 9.67
CA ASP A 65 -9.80 17.32 10.58
C ASP A 65 -10.46 17.25 11.98
N ASP A 66 -10.16 16.23 12.80
CA ASP A 66 -10.62 16.20 14.19
C ASP A 66 -9.47 16.56 15.13
N ASN A 67 -9.40 17.86 15.36
CA ASN A 67 -8.49 18.59 16.24
C ASN A 67 -8.86 18.34 17.72
N SER A 68 -8.96 17.07 18.13
CA SER A 68 -9.52 16.69 19.43
C SER A 68 -8.75 15.52 20.07
N ASN A 69 -7.79 15.89 20.91
CA ASN A 69 -7.08 15.10 21.95
C ASN A 69 -5.78 14.38 21.58
N GLU A 70 -4.71 14.94 22.14
CA GLU A 70 -3.47 14.27 22.53
C GLU A 70 -3.74 12.88 23.13
N GLY A 71 -3.15 11.85 22.55
CA GLY A 71 -3.18 10.51 23.15
C GLY A 71 -2.63 9.39 22.29
N LEU A 72 -1.30 9.35 22.11
CA LEU A 72 -0.55 8.08 21.96
C LEU A 72 -0.67 7.27 20.64
N PHE A 73 -1.10 7.85 19.53
CA PHE A 73 -0.86 7.24 18.20
C PHE A 73 0.30 7.98 17.56
N GLY A 74 1.50 7.42 17.70
CA GLY A 74 2.74 8.00 17.18
C GLY A 74 2.62 8.33 15.70
N ILE A 75 3.43 9.29 15.24
CA ILE A 75 3.64 9.65 13.82
C ILE A 75 3.38 8.40 12.96
N PRO A 76 2.40 8.42 12.04
CA PRO A 76 2.01 7.21 11.33
C PRO A 76 3.27 6.68 10.66
N ARG A 77 3.67 5.48 11.09
CA ARG A 77 4.86 4.85 10.55
C ARG A 77 4.49 4.33 9.18
N ARG A 78 5.42 4.44 8.24
CA ARG A 78 5.27 3.81 6.94
C ARG A 78 4.85 2.35 7.17
N PRO A 79 3.68 1.93 6.69
CA PRO A 79 3.25 0.56 6.85
C PRO A 79 4.33 -0.28 6.15
N GLY A 80 4.94 -1.19 6.90
CA GLY A 80 6.03 -2.01 6.38
C GLY A 80 5.51 -3.06 5.41
N GLU A 81 6.16 -4.22 5.39
CA GLU A 81 5.71 -5.38 4.62
C GLU A 81 4.23 -5.67 4.87
N VAL A 82 3.50 -6.01 3.81
CA VAL A 82 2.07 -6.35 3.91
C VAL A 82 1.91 -7.59 4.76
N ASP A 83 1.29 -7.43 5.92
CA ASP A 83 0.97 -8.54 6.80
C ASP A 83 -0.42 -9.11 6.46
N ASN A 84 -0.43 -10.21 5.72
CA ASN A 84 -1.63 -10.99 5.40
C ASN A 84 -1.82 -12.20 6.34
N SER A 85 -1.04 -12.31 7.43
CA SER A 85 -1.16 -13.42 8.40
C SER A 85 -2.56 -13.52 8.99
N ASN A 86 -3.28 -12.39 9.12
CA ASN A 86 -4.64 -12.40 9.66
C ASN A 86 -5.66 -13.06 8.72
N LEU A 87 -5.36 -13.18 7.43
CA LEU A 87 -6.25 -13.74 6.42
C LEU A 87 -6.10 -15.25 6.30
N VAL A 88 -4.95 -15.81 6.68
CA VAL A 88 -4.67 -17.24 6.56
C VAL A 88 -5.08 -18.00 7.83
N VAL A 89 -5.55 -19.24 7.66
CA VAL A 89 -6.02 -20.12 8.75
C VAL A 89 -4.87 -20.95 9.33
N ASN A 90 -3.89 -21.32 8.52
CA ASN A 90 -2.88 -22.31 8.88
C ASN A 90 -1.47 -21.80 8.56
N GLU A 91 -0.85 -21.12 9.53
CA GLU A 91 0.57 -20.74 9.47
C GLU A 91 1.49 -21.92 9.84
N SER A 92 0.92 -23.11 10.09
CA SER A 92 1.67 -24.28 10.51
C SER A 92 2.51 -24.83 9.36
N ALA A 93 3.78 -24.42 9.38
CA ALA A 93 4.90 -24.82 8.53
C ALA A 93 5.26 -26.31 8.64
N MET A 94 4.29 -27.21 8.48
CA MET A 94 4.60 -28.57 8.04
C MET A 94 4.60 -28.55 6.51
N GLU A 95 5.75 -28.92 5.94
CA GLU A 95 6.01 -29.06 4.50
C GLU A 95 4.82 -29.74 3.81
N GLY A 96 4.00 -28.94 3.11
CA GLY A 96 2.86 -29.44 2.31
C GLY A 96 1.48 -28.89 2.69
N ASN A 97 1.35 -28.06 3.72
CA ASN A 97 0.07 -27.43 4.05
C ASN A 97 -0.17 -26.21 3.17
N GLU A 98 -1.19 -26.29 2.30
CA GLU A 98 -1.70 -25.18 1.52
C GLU A 98 -2.10 -24.02 2.46
N LEU A 99 -1.65 -22.80 2.15
CA LEU A 99 -2.06 -21.60 2.87
C LEU A 99 -3.54 -21.34 2.56
N ASP A 100 -4.42 -21.84 3.42
CA ASP A 100 -5.85 -21.64 3.26
C ASP A 100 -6.30 -20.27 3.77
N LEU A 101 -7.01 -19.54 2.93
CA LEU A 101 -7.72 -18.33 3.33
C LEU A 101 -8.88 -18.67 4.28
N LYS A 102 -9.12 -17.79 5.26
CA LYS A 102 -10.28 -17.88 6.14
C LYS A 102 -11.57 -17.82 5.29
N ARG A 103 -12.47 -18.77 5.53
CA ARG A 103 -13.75 -18.87 4.78
C ARG A 103 -14.75 -17.78 5.17
N SER A 104 -14.52 -17.12 6.30
CA SER A 104 -15.37 -16.05 6.83
C SER A 104 -14.88 -14.65 6.46
N LEU A 105 -13.88 -14.54 5.57
CA LEU A 105 -13.32 -13.23 5.20
C LEU A 105 -14.33 -12.42 4.41
N GLN A 106 -14.53 -11.18 4.84
CA GLN A 106 -15.39 -10.23 4.15
C GLN A 106 -14.57 -9.09 3.55
N GLU A 107 -14.84 -8.78 2.28
CA GLU A 107 -14.24 -7.63 1.59
C GLU A 107 -14.67 -6.33 2.28
N GLY A 108 -13.72 -5.42 2.52
CA GLY A 108 -13.89 -4.15 3.22
C GLY A 108 -13.88 -4.25 4.75
N GLU A 109 -13.98 -5.46 5.32
CA GLU A 109 -13.91 -5.68 6.77
C GLU A 109 -12.62 -6.41 7.17
N ASP A 110 -12.30 -7.52 6.51
CA ASP A 110 -11.09 -8.29 6.77
C ASP A 110 -9.98 -8.02 5.74
N TYR A 111 -10.34 -7.85 4.47
CA TYR A 111 -9.39 -7.60 3.37
C TYR A 111 -9.93 -6.58 2.38
N SER A 112 -9.01 -5.93 1.67
CA SER A 112 -9.27 -5.11 0.49
C SER A 112 -8.67 -5.77 -0.75
N LEU A 113 -9.40 -5.72 -1.86
CA LEU A 113 -8.88 -6.14 -3.16
C LEU A 113 -8.17 -4.97 -3.83
N VAL A 114 -6.94 -5.22 -4.27
CA VAL A 114 -6.17 -4.26 -5.05
C VAL A 114 -5.75 -4.88 -6.39
N PRO A 115 -5.72 -4.08 -7.47
CA PRO A 115 -5.17 -4.53 -8.74
C PRO A 115 -3.71 -4.98 -8.63
N GLN A 116 -3.27 -5.84 -9.53
CA GLN A 116 -1.88 -6.31 -9.60
C GLN A 116 -0.85 -5.17 -9.56
N GLU A 117 -1.10 -4.08 -10.29
CA GLU A 117 -0.17 -2.95 -10.38
C GLU A 117 -0.01 -2.24 -9.04
N VAL A 118 -1.12 -2.08 -8.31
CA VAL A 118 -1.14 -1.51 -6.96
C VAL A 118 -0.39 -2.42 -5.99
N TRP A 119 -0.67 -3.74 -6.05
CA TRP A 119 0.01 -4.74 -5.22
C TRP A 119 1.53 -4.74 -5.43
N MET A 120 1.97 -4.77 -6.69
CA MET A 120 3.39 -4.71 -7.03
C MET A 120 4.05 -3.44 -6.50
N LYS A 121 3.35 -2.31 -6.56
CA LYS A 121 3.88 -1.04 -6.06
C LYS A 121 4.05 -1.04 -4.55
N ILE A 122 3.07 -1.57 -3.82
CA ILE A 122 3.12 -1.70 -2.36
C ILE A 122 4.26 -2.65 -1.93
N LEU A 123 4.48 -3.74 -2.66
CA LEU A 123 5.58 -4.67 -2.37
C LEU A 123 6.97 -4.14 -2.74
N GLU A 124 7.05 -3.18 -3.67
CA GLU A 124 8.33 -2.54 -4.05
C GLU A 124 8.82 -1.57 -2.96
N TRP A 125 7.92 -1.09 -2.10
CA TRP A 125 8.16 -0.07 -1.10
C TRP A 125 8.68 -0.62 0.22
#